data_AF-A0A060QKL9-F1
#
_entry.id   AF-A0A060QKL9-F1
#
_cell.length_a   1.000
_cell.length_b   1.000
_cell.length_c   1.000
_cell.angle_alpha   90.00
_cell.angle_beta   90.00
_cell.angle_gamma   90.00
#
_symmetry.space_group_name_H-M   'P 1'
#
loop_
_entity.id
_entity.type
_entity.pdbx_description
1 polymer ?
#
loop_
_entity_poly.entity_id
_entity_poly.type
_entity_poly.pdbx_seq_one_letter_code
_entity_poly.pdbx_strand_id
1 'polypeptide(L)'
;MRIQQEFGFKDILTAMSKSAGIYIDWPEDQGDQVRIVATRGRGGGFSAWGTNENFGKVFHASINLSDLEFGEVAVQALDRCQPNYA
;
A
#
# COMPACT_ATOMS: atom_id res chain seq x y z
N MET A 1 6.32 -18.17 0.89
CA MET A 1 5.19 -18.76 1.65
C MET A 1 3.89 -18.22 1.08
N ARG A 2 2.84 -19.04 0.89
CA ARG A 2 1.55 -18.54 0.38
C ARG A 2 0.70 -18.10 1.58
N ILE A 3 0.38 -16.80 1.65
CA ILE A 3 -0.35 -16.18 2.78
C ILE A 3 -1.63 -16.93 3.17
N GLN A 4 -2.29 -17.58 2.21
CA GLN A 4 -3.50 -18.35 2.46
C GLN A 4 -3.26 -19.56 3.39
N GLN A 5 -2.10 -20.23 3.27
CA GLN A 5 -1.78 -21.43 4.05
C GLN A 5 -1.34 -21.05 5.45
N GLU A 6 -0.58 -19.97 5.57
CA GLU A 6 -0.06 -19.48 6.84
C GLU A 6 -1.17 -18.96 7.75
N PHE A 7 -2.14 -18.24 7.17
CA PHE A 7 -3.23 -17.60 7.92
C PHE A 7 -4.58 -18.32 7.79
N GLY A 8 -4.62 -19.51 7.18
CA GLY A 8 -5.82 -20.36 7.12
C GLY A 8 -6.94 -19.83 6.22
N PHE A 9 -6.63 -19.03 5.19
CA PHE A 9 -7.63 -18.63 4.19
C PHE A 9 -7.92 -19.77 3.21
N LYS A 10 -9.19 -19.87 2.81
CA LYS A 10 -9.66 -20.86 1.83
C LYS A 10 -8.86 -20.80 0.52
N ASP A 11 -8.60 -19.59 0.03
CA ASP A 11 -7.87 -19.33 -1.21
C ASP A 11 -7.21 -17.94 -1.18
N ILE A 12 -6.38 -17.68 -2.19
CA ILE A 12 -5.62 -16.45 -2.32
C ILE A 12 -6.52 -15.24 -2.54
N LEU A 13 -7.66 -15.41 -3.22
CA LEU A 13 -8.61 -14.33 -3.47
C LEU A 13 -9.22 -13.85 -2.15
N THR A 14 -9.60 -14.77 -1.27
CA THR A 14 -10.11 -14.48 0.07
C THR A 14 -9.06 -13.76 0.90
N ALA A 15 -7.80 -14.22 0.86
CA ALA A 15 -6.71 -13.55 1.57
C ALA A 15 -6.48 -12.12 1.05
N MET A 16 -6.48 -11.93 -0.27
CA MET A 16 -6.26 -10.62 -0.91
C MET A 16 -7.43 -9.65 -0.73
N SER A 17 -8.67 -10.14 -0.59
CA SER A 17 -9.84 -9.28 -0.30
C SER A 17 -9.77 -8.63 1.10
N LYS A 18 -8.98 -9.21 2.00
CA LYS A 18 -8.84 -8.76 3.39
C LYS A 18 -7.54 -8.01 3.66
N SER A 19 -6.68 -7.84 2.66
CA SER A 19 -5.44 -7.10 2.78
C SER A 19 -5.56 -5.69 2.21
N ALA A 20 -4.70 -4.80 2.71
CA ALA A 20 -4.41 -3.51 2.11
C ALA A 20 -2.97 -3.54 1.56
N GLY A 21 -2.70 -2.75 0.54
CA GLY A 21 -1.37 -2.63 -0.04
C GLY A 21 -1.03 -1.18 -0.34
N ILE A 22 0.24 -0.85 -0.28
CA ILE A 22 0.79 0.42 -0.76
C ILE A 22 1.79 0.12 -1.88
N TYR A 23 1.90 1.01 -2.85
CA TYR A 23 3.00 1.01 -3.80
C TYR A 23 4.07 1.97 -3.31
N ILE A 24 5.33 1.54 -3.36
CA ILE A 24 6.48 2.34 -2.98
C ILE A 24 7.39 2.45 -4.19
N ASP A 25 7.76 3.66 -4.55
CA ASP A 25 8.77 3.92 -5.57
C ASP A 25 9.76 4.97 -5.11
N TRP A 26 11.03 4.73 -5.43
CA TRP A 26 12.11 5.67 -5.20
C TRP A 26 12.93 5.80 -6.49
N PRO A 27 12.54 6.74 -7.37
CA PRO A 27 13.29 7.06 -8.56
C PRO A 27 14.67 7.62 -8.22
N GLU A 28 15.68 7.29 -9.04
CA GLU A 28 17.07 7.75 -8.86
C GLU A 28 17.21 9.28 -8.84
N ASP A 29 16.30 10.00 -9.50
CA ASP A 29 16.27 11.45 -9.63
C ASP A 29 15.46 12.19 -8.53
N GLN A 30 14.75 11.46 -7.66
CA GLN A 30 13.93 12.04 -6.58
C GLN A 30 14.74 12.39 -5.31
N GLY A 31 16.07 12.29 -5.37
CA GLY A 31 16.94 12.57 -4.23
C GLY A 31 16.64 11.65 -3.07
N ASP A 32 16.31 12.21 -1.91
CA ASP A 32 16.00 11.43 -0.71
C ASP A 32 14.52 11.08 -0.56
N GLN A 33 13.62 11.55 -1.45
CA GLN A 33 12.17 11.38 -1.30
C GLN A 33 11.68 10.07 -1.91
N VAL A 34 11.15 9.19 -1.07
CA VAL A 34 10.40 8.00 -1.46
C VAL A 34 8.93 8.36 -1.60
N ARG A 35 8.32 7.98 -2.73
CA ARG A 35 6.88 8.12 -2.93
C ARG A 35 6.17 6.86 -2.47
N ILE A 36 5.13 7.05 -1.67
CA ILE A 36 4.28 5.99 -1.12
C ILE A 36 2.83 6.26 -1.53
N VAL A 37 2.21 5.32 -2.22
CA VAL A 37 0.88 5.48 -2.80
C VAL A 37 -0.07 4.44 -2.23
N ALA A 38 -1.13 4.91 -1.56
CA ALA A 38 -2.22 4.06 -1.10
C ALA A 38 -2.94 3.41 -2.28
N THR A 39 -3.44 2.19 -2.11
CA THR A 39 -4.13 1.46 -3.21
C THR A 39 -5.62 1.27 -2.94
N ARG A 40 -6.34 0.92 -4.01
CA ARG A 40 -7.72 0.44 -3.96
C ARG A 40 -7.77 -1.06 -4.25
N GLY A 41 -8.65 -1.79 -3.58
CA GLY A 41 -8.87 -3.20 -3.87
C GLY A 41 -9.64 -3.44 -5.17
N ARG A 42 -9.26 -4.49 -5.91
CA ARG A 42 -9.91 -4.94 -7.15
C ARG A 42 -10.01 -6.46 -7.19
N GLY A 43 -11.16 -7.03 -6.81
CA GLY A 43 -11.57 -8.41 -7.10
C GLY A 43 -10.57 -9.55 -6.81
N GLY A 44 -9.55 -9.33 -5.95
CA GLY A 44 -8.45 -10.26 -5.72
C GLY A 44 -7.03 -9.66 -5.77
N GLY A 45 -6.90 -8.34 -6.03
CA GLY A 45 -5.62 -7.65 -5.99
C GLY A 45 -5.76 -6.16 -5.66
N PHE A 46 -4.68 -5.41 -5.86
CA PHE A 46 -4.61 -3.98 -5.64
C PHE A 46 -4.54 -3.23 -6.97
N SER A 47 -5.07 -2.02 -7.00
CA SER A 47 -4.97 -1.11 -8.13
C SER A 47 -4.63 0.29 -7.67
N ALA A 48 -4.08 1.08 -8.60
CA ALA A 48 -4.08 2.53 -8.47
C ALA A 48 -5.51 3.08 -8.38
N TRP A 49 -5.62 4.31 -7.89
CA TRP A 49 -6.87 5.07 -7.90
C TRP A 49 -7.19 5.60 -9.30
N GLY A 50 -8.44 6.00 -9.51
CA GLY A 50 -8.84 6.67 -10.73
C GLY A 50 -8.10 7.99 -10.94
N THR A 51 -8.08 8.48 -12.17
CA THR A 51 -7.60 9.83 -12.48
C THR A 51 -8.33 10.85 -11.60
N ASN A 52 -7.59 11.76 -10.97
CA ASN A 52 -8.06 12.76 -10.00
C ASN A 52 -8.51 12.23 -8.62
N GLU A 53 -8.38 10.94 -8.34
CA GLU A 53 -8.70 10.37 -7.02
C GLU A 53 -7.47 10.24 -6.11
N ASN A 54 -6.29 10.66 -6.53
CA ASN A 54 -5.04 10.51 -5.77
C ASN A 54 -4.87 11.54 -4.62
N PHE A 55 -5.71 12.58 -4.55
CA PHE A 55 -5.59 13.60 -3.51
C PHE A 55 -5.73 12.99 -2.11
N GLY A 56 -4.74 13.26 -1.25
CA GLY A 56 -4.66 12.72 0.10
C GLY A 56 -4.34 11.22 0.17
N LYS A 57 -3.78 10.63 -0.91
CA LYS A 57 -3.45 9.21 -1.04
C LYS A 57 -2.00 8.95 -1.49
N VAL A 58 -1.24 10.02 -1.68
CA VAL A 58 0.17 10.01 -2.03
C VAL A 58 0.93 10.67 -0.88
N PHE A 59 1.92 9.96 -0.38
CA PHE A 59 2.76 10.34 0.74
C PHE A 59 4.21 10.36 0.28
N HIS A 60 5.02 11.18 0.95
CA HIS A 60 6.45 11.24 0.72
C HIS A 60 7.16 11.08 2.05
N ALA A 61 8.20 10.26 2.06
CA ALA A 61 9.06 10.04 3.20
C ALA A 61 10.52 10.14 2.74
N SER A 62 11.38 10.77 3.54
CA SER A 62 12.81 10.77 3.24
C SER A 62 13.41 9.40 3.58
N ILE A 63 14.31 8.88 2.75
CA ILE A 63 15.14 7.70 3.08
C ILE A 63 16.05 7.92 4.29
N ASN A 64 16.28 9.18 4.67
CA ASN A 64 17.12 9.54 5.81
C ASN A 64 16.36 9.54 7.15
N LEU A 65 15.04 9.32 7.12
CA LEU A 65 14.25 9.12 8.34
C LEU A 65 14.69 7.85 9.06
N SER A 66 14.44 7.81 10.37
CA SER A 66 14.53 6.55 11.09
C SER A 66 13.50 5.54 10.58
N ASP A 67 13.77 4.24 10.79
CA ASP A 67 12.83 3.18 10.42
C ASP A 67 11.43 3.38 11.05
N LEU A 68 11.39 3.94 12.28
CA LEU A 68 10.14 4.23 12.97
C LEU A 68 9.35 5.33 12.24
N GLU A 69 9.97 6.47 11.97
CA GLU A 69 9.33 7.60 11.29
C GLU A 69 8.90 7.22 9.87
N PHE A 70 9.73 6.45 9.15
CA PHE A 70 9.38 5.94 7.84
C PHE A 70 8.18 4.98 7.92
N GLY A 71 8.18 4.09 8.91
CA GLY A 71 7.09 3.17 9.20
C GLY A 71 5.78 3.89 9.52
N GLU A 72 5.82 4.99 10.27
CA GLU A 72 4.64 5.81 10.57
C GLU A 72 4.02 6.41 9.30
N VAL A 73 4.82 6.88 8.35
CA VAL A 73 4.31 7.36 7.06
C VAL A 73 3.68 6.22 6.26
N ALA A 74 4.30 5.03 6.27
CA ALA A 74 3.74 3.84 5.61
C ALA A 74 2.39 3.42 6.21
N VAL A 75 2.24 3.50 7.55
CA VAL A 75 0.97 3.24 8.25
C VAL A 75 -0.08 4.27 7.86
N GLN A 76 0.25 5.56 7.83
CA GLN A 76 -0.67 6.61 7.37
C GLN A 76 -1.13 6.38 5.93
N ALA A 77 -0.26 5.89 5.05
CA ALA A 77 -0.62 5.53 3.69
C ALA A 77 -1.57 4.31 3.64
N LEU A 78 -1.32 3.29 4.47
CA LEU A 78 -2.19 2.12 4.60
C LEU A 78 -3.60 2.51 5.08
N ASP A 79 -3.72 3.47 6.00
CA ASP A 79 -5.01 3.99 6.48
C ASP A 79 -5.83 4.69 5.39
N ARG A 80 -5.19 5.11 4.28
CA ARG A 80 -5.87 5.69 3.11
C ARG A 80 -6.23 4.67 2.05
N CYS A 81 -5.85 3.41 2.20
CA CYS A 81 -6.25 2.37 1.28
C CYS A 81 -7.76 2.13 1.34
N GLN A 82 -8.34 1.67 0.24
CA GLN A 82 -9.72 1.20 0.21
C GLN A 82 -9.75 -0.26 -0.25
N PRO A 83 -9.54 -1.22 0.67
CA PRO A 83 -9.64 -2.62 0.36
C PRO A 83 -11.05 -2.96 -0.12
N ASN A 84 -11.15 -3.88 -1.06
CA ASN A 84 -12.44 -4.41 -1.46
C ASN A 84 -12.82 -5.53 -0.50
N TYR A 85 -13.31 -5.15 0.69
CA TYR A 85 -13.92 -6.06 1.66
C TYR A 85 -15.26 -6.57 1.11
N ALA A 86 -15.19 -7.40 0.08
CA ALA A 86 -16.34 -8.16 -0.42
C ALA A 86 -16.66 -9.31 0.53
#